data_AF-A0A674BWC1-F1
#
_entry.id   AF-A0A674BWC1-F1
#
_cell.length_a   1.000
_cell.length_b   1.000
_cell.length_c   1.000
_cell.angle_alpha   90.00
_cell.angle_beta   90.00
_cell.angle_gamma   90.00
#
_symmetry.space_group_name_H-M   'P 1'
#
loop_
_entity.id
_entity.type
_entity.pdbx_description
1 polymer ?
#
loop_
_entity_poly.entity_id
_entity_poly.type
_entity_poly.pdbx_seq_one_letter_code
_entity_poly.pdbx_strand_id
1 'polypeptide(L)'
;MVDLFLGHSLVCNNRDRVEYDTEREVILRLQNRILLLFFGSADCQRCQEFVPTLKDFFKRLTDEFYVERSAQLVLLYISLDQSEEQLENLLKELPKKCLFLTHDDPYRRELESMFEVEDVPRVVVLRPDCSVLSPNAVSEISSLGTDCFHNWQESAELIDRNFMLNEEFDDKQMRSVTDPIRRLKYKNGGGGRGGGRGGGREGGRGGGRGGGSEGGG
;
A
#
# COMPACT_ATOMS: atom_id res chain seq x y z
N MET A 1 18.48 -6.40 7.98
CA MET A 1 17.17 -5.77 8.24
C MET A 1 16.92 -4.81 7.09
N VAL A 2 16.20 -5.23 6.03
CA VAL A 2 15.88 -4.40 4.84
C VAL A 2 17.04 -3.56 4.26
N ASP A 3 18.30 -3.98 4.46
CA ASP A 3 19.46 -3.13 4.14
C ASP A 3 19.62 -2.90 2.64
N LEU A 4 19.08 -3.81 1.83
CA LEU A 4 19.20 -3.79 0.37
C LEU A 4 18.52 -2.57 -0.28
N PHE A 5 17.51 -1.96 0.34
CA PHE A 5 16.80 -0.81 -0.25
C PHE A 5 16.90 0.46 0.61
N LEU A 6 17.77 0.44 1.64
CA LEU A 6 18.02 1.65 2.44
C LEU A 6 18.68 2.71 1.57
N GLY A 7 18.20 3.95 1.68
CA GLY A 7 18.68 5.09 0.89
C GLY A 7 18.22 5.13 -0.57
N HIS A 8 17.43 4.16 -1.02
CA HIS A 8 16.92 4.10 -2.40
C HIS A 8 15.43 4.47 -2.44
N SER A 9 15.03 5.20 -3.48
CA SER A 9 13.64 5.61 -3.67
C SER A 9 12.89 4.54 -4.47
N LEU A 10 11.90 3.91 -3.82
CA LEU A 10 10.98 3.02 -4.50
C LEU A 10 9.71 3.78 -4.86
N VAL A 11 9.15 3.47 -6.03
CA VAL A 11 7.89 4.04 -6.49
C VAL A 11 6.84 2.96 -6.46
N CYS A 12 5.68 3.28 -5.87
CA CYS A 12 4.54 2.39 -5.88
C CYS A 12 3.74 2.57 -7.18
N ASN A 13 3.43 1.46 -7.84
CA ASN A 13 2.56 1.45 -9.02
C ASN A 13 1.09 1.67 -8.61
N ASN A 14 0.77 2.94 -8.35
CA ASN A 14 -0.58 3.45 -8.12
C ASN A 14 -0.93 4.39 -9.27
N ARG A 15 -1.87 3.97 -10.13
CA ARG A 15 -2.26 4.64 -11.40
C ARG A 15 -2.55 6.15 -11.33
N ASP A 16 -2.76 6.70 -10.13
CA ASP A 16 -3.23 8.07 -9.95
C ASP A 16 -2.24 9.00 -9.23
N ARG A 17 -1.13 8.47 -8.66
CA ARG A 17 -0.10 9.28 -7.98
C ARG A 17 1.26 8.60 -8.01
N VAL A 18 2.25 9.25 -8.61
CA VAL A 18 3.66 8.94 -8.42
C VAL A 18 4.07 9.53 -7.07
N GLU A 19 3.73 8.83 -5.99
CA GLU A 19 4.26 9.13 -4.66
C GLU A 19 5.59 8.37 -4.52
N TYR A 20 6.68 9.11 -4.37
CA TYR A 20 7.98 8.55 -4.01
C TYR A 20 7.92 8.14 -2.55
N ASP A 21 8.21 6.88 -2.26
CA ASP A 21 8.25 6.42 -0.88
C ASP A 21 9.47 7.01 -0.18
N THR A 22 9.24 7.63 0.98
CA THR A 22 10.32 7.98 1.91
C THR A 22 10.98 6.71 2.42
N GLU A 23 12.22 6.81 2.91
CA GLU A 23 12.96 5.66 3.48
C GLU A 23 12.14 4.91 4.54
N ARG A 24 11.42 5.64 5.41
CA ARG A 24 10.55 5.04 6.42
C ARG A 24 9.42 4.21 5.82
N GLU A 25 8.81 4.70 4.75
CA GLU A 25 7.72 4.02 4.05
C GLU A 25 8.21 2.79 3.29
N VAL A 26 9.40 2.86 2.71
CA VAL A 26 10.10 1.70 2.12
C VAL A 26 10.32 0.61 3.16
N ILE A 27 10.88 0.96 4.32
CA ILE A 27 11.12 0.01 5.41
C ILE A 27 9.80 -0.64 5.85
N LEU A 28 8.75 0.15 6.09
CA LEU A 28 7.45 -0.36 6.52
C LEU A 28 6.82 -1.32 5.50
N ARG A 29 7.01 -1.06 4.20
CA ARG A 29 6.49 -1.94 3.15
C ARG A 29 7.25 -3.25 3.05
N LEU A 30 8.57 -3.25 3.24
CA LEU A 30 9.42 -4.42 3.02
C LEU A 30 9.66 -5.25 4.29
N GLN A 31 9.51 -4.67 5.47
CA GLN A 31 9.83 -5.32 6.74
C GLN A 31 8.96 -6.56 6.98
N ASN A 32 9.60 -7.65 7.43
CA ASN A 32 8.96 -8.93 7.73
C ASN A 32 8.18 -9.54 6.54
N ARG A 33 8.61 -9.27 5.30
CA ARG A 33 8.00 -9.82 4.09
C ARG A 33 9.01 -10.53 3.21
N ILE A 34 8.52 -11.52 2.46
CA ILE A 34 9.24 -12.11 1.33
C ILE A 34 9.21 -11.10 0.19
N LEU A 35 10.36 -10.87 -0.44
CA LEU A 35 10.47 -9.95 -1.57
C LEU A 35 10.65 -10.76 -2.86
N LEU A 36 9.89 -10.41 -3.88
CA LEU A 36 10.03 -10.90 -5.25
C LEU A 36 10.68 -9.80 -6.06
N LEU A 37 11.93 -9.99 -6.48
CA LEU A 37 12.59 -9.10 -7.43
C LEU A 37 12.38 -9.67 -8.83
N PHE A 38 11.48 -9.06 -9.58
CA PHE A 38 11.22 -9.41 -10.96
C PHE A 38 12.08 -8.56 -11.89
N PHE A 39 13.04 -9.20 -12.54
CA PHE A 39 13.87 -8.64 -13.60
C PHE A 39 13.23 -8.95 -14.95
N GLY A 40 12.93 -7.91 -15.71
CA GLY A 40 12.24 -8.04 -16.98
C GLY A 40 12.46 -6.85 -17.90
N SER A 41 11.97 -7.01 -19.13
CA SER A 41 11.97 -5.97 -20.15
C SER A 41 10.71 -6.14 -21.00
N ALA A 42 10.14 -5.01 -21.45
CA ALA A 42 9.02 -4.98 -22.36
C ALA A 42 9.34 -5.52 -23.76
N ASP A 43 10.60 -5.46 -24.19
CA ASP A 43 11.05 -5.99 -25.49
C ASP A 43 11.24 -7.52 -25.47
N CYS A 44 11.12 -8.14 -24.30
CA CYS A 44 11.26 -9.58 -24.15
C CYS A 44 9.91 -10.29 -24.22
N GLN A 45 9.70 -11.09 -25.28
CA GLN A 45 8.50 -11.90 -25.47
C GLN A 45 8.23 -12.85 -24.28
N ARG A 46 9.27 -13.50 -23.75
CA ARG A 46 9.13 -14.42 -22.60
C ARG A 46 8.66 -13.69 -21.35
N CYS A 47 9.08 -12.43 -21.15
CA CYS A 47 8.59 -11.60 -20.05
C CYS A 47 7.10 -11.30 -20.21
N GLN A 48 6.67 -10.92 -21.42
CA GLN A 48 5.26 -10.63 -21.70
C GLN A 48 4.36 -11.86 -21.46
N GLU A 49 4.84 -13.06 -21.80
CA GLU A 49 4.11 -14.31 -21.54
C GLU A 49 4.04 -14.66 -20.05
N PHE A 50 5.07 -14.32 -19.27
CA PHE A 50 5.14 -14.61 -17.84
C PHE A 50 4.38 -13.60 -16.96
N VAL A 51 4.28 -12.33 -17.37
CA VAL A 51 3.61 -11.27 -16.58
C VAL A 51 2.17 -11.63 -16.18
N PRO A 52 1.30 -12.19 -17.05
CA PRO A 52 -0.03 -12.65 -16.66
C PRO A 52 0.00 -13.68 -15.53
N THR A 53 0.91 -14.66 -15.60
CA THR A 53 1.09 -15.68 -14.56
C THR A 53 1.55 -15.06 -13.25
N LEU A 54 2.52 -14.15 -13.30
CA LEU A 54 3.01 -13.43 -12.12
C LEU A 54 1.92 -12.57 -11.47
N LYS A 55 1.11 -11.89 -12.29
CA LYS A 55 -0.01 -11.06 -11.85
C LYS A 55 -1.07 -11.89 -11.13
N ASP A 56 -1.45 -13.02 -11.71
CA ASP A 56 -2.44 -13.93 -11.11
C ASP A 56 -1.92 -14.56 -9.82
N PHE A 57 -0.65 -14.98 -9.81
CA PHE A 57 0.03 -15.47 -8.60
C PHE A 57 0.00 -14.42 -7.48
N PHE A 58 0.45 -13.20 -7.77
CA PHE A 58 0.49 -12.13 -6.77
C PHE A 58 -0.91 -11.76 -6.27
N LYS A 59 -1.90 -11.68 -7.18
CA LYS A 59 -3.29 -11.39 -6.83
C LYS A 59 -3.85 -12.44 -5.87
N ARG A 60 -3.68 -13.73 -6.17
CA ARG A 60 -4.19 -14.83 -5.32
C ARG A 60 -3.62 -14.80 -3.90
N LEU A 61 -2.40 -14.28 -3.73
CA LEU A 61 -1.73 -14.20 -2.43
C LEU A 61 -2.02 -12.90 -1.66
N THR A 62 -2.48 -11.83 -2.32
CA THR A 62 -2.58 -10.50 -1.70
C THR A 62 -3.98 -9.91 -1.66
N ASP A 63 -4.89 -10.39 -2.50
CA ASP A 63 -6.26 -9.91 -2.59
C ASP A 63 -7.14 -10.52 -1.48
N GLU A 64 -7.78 -9.65 -0.69
CA GLU A 64 -8.64 -9.99 0.45
C GLU A 64 -9.80 -10.94 0.08
N PHE A 65 -10.18 -10.99 -1.21
CA PHE A 65 -11.16 -11.95 -1.68
C PHE A 65 -10.65 -13.40 -1.64
N TYR A 66 -9.35 -13.60 -1.81
CA TYR A 66 -8.73 -14.93 -1.91
C TYR A 66 -8.05 -15.37 -0.62
N VAL A 67 -7.67 -14.42 0.25
CA VAL A 67 -6.95 -14.69 1.49
C VAL A 67 -7.53 -13.90 2.67
N GLU A 68 -7.74 -14.56 3.80
CA GLU A 68 -8.19 -13.92 5.05
C GLU A 68 -7.14 -12.94 5.62
N ARG A 69 -5.86 -13.13 5.27
CA ARG A 69 -4.73 -12.26 5.63
C ARG A 69 -3.88 -12.05 4.39
N SER A 70 -3.64 -10.80 4.00
CA SER A 70 -2.73 -10.50 2.89
C SER A 70 -1.37 -11.16 3.14
N ALA A 71 -0.87 -11.90 2.16
CA ALA A 71 0.45 -12.53 2.26
C ALA A 71 1.52 -11.48 2.60
N GLN A 72 2.49 -11.89 3.42
CA GLN A 72 3.70 -11.13 3.70
C GLN A 72 4.63 -11.18 2.47
N LEU A 73 4.15 -10.63 1.35
CA LEU A 73 4.77 -10.70 0.04
C LEU A 73 4.80 -9.31 -0.59
N VAL A 74 5.94 -8.93 -1.16
CA VAL A 74 6.10 -7.69 -1.93
C VAL A 74 6.69 -8.03 -3.29
N LEU A 75 6.13 -7.45 -4.34
CA LEU A 75 6.68 -7.52 -5.68
C LEU A 75 7.41 -6.22 -6.00
N LEU A 76 8.70 -6.33 -6.31
CA LEU A 76 9.52 -5.27 -6.89
C LEU A 76 9.79 -5.59 -8.36
N TYR A 77 9.46 -4.64 -9.24
CA TYR A 77 9.85 -4.71 -10.64
C TYR A 77 11.14 -3.91 -10.88
N ILE A 78 12.12 -4.58 -11.47
CA ILE A 78 13.39 -4.00 -11.88
C ILE A 78 13.44 -4.11 -13.40
N SER A 79 13.20 -2.98 -14.05
CA SER A 79 13.25 -2.89 -15.51
C SER A 79 14.70 -2.92 -15.98
N LEU A 80 14.98 -3.77 -16.97
CA LEU A 80 16.21 -3.76 -17.76
C LEU A 80 16.03 -3.03 -19.11
N ASP A 81 14.91 -2.32 -19.27
CA ASP A 81 14.58 -1.55 -20.46
C ASP A 81 15.53 -0.36 -20.65
N GLN A 82 15.66 0.04 -21.92
CA GLN A 82 16.49 1.18 -22.34
C GLN A 82 15.68 2.48 -22.43
N SER A 83 14.35 2.41 -22.39
CA SER A 83 13.47 3.58 -22.41
C SER A 83 12.43 3.55 -21.29
N GLU A 84 12.03 4.74 -20.86
CA GLU A 84 10.94 4.93 -19.88
C GLU A 84 9.59 4.45 -20.43
N GLU A 85 9.32 4.63 -21.72
CA GLU A 85 8.08 4.17 -22.36
C GLU A 85 7.92 2.64 -22.27
N GLN A 86 9.03 1.90 -22.44
CA GLN A 86 9.04 0.45 -22.28
C GLN A 86 8.72 0.03 -20.84
N LEU A 87 9.37 0.68 -19.86
CA LEU A 87 9.09 0.50 -18.44
C LEU A 87 7.59 0.70 -18.15
N GLU A 88 7.02 1.82 -18.59
CA GLU A 88 5.61 2.15 -18.37
C GLU A 88 4.66 1.13 -19.01
N ASN A 89 4.98 0.63 -20.21
CA ASN A 89 4.15 -0.34 -20.90
C ASN A 89 4.06 -1.66 -20.15
N LEU A 90 5.17 -2.17 -19.60
CA LEU A 90 5.13 -3.39 -18.78
C LEU A 90 4.48 -3.13 -17.41
N LEU A 91 4.72 -1.96 -16.81
CA LEU A 91 4.11 -1.56 -15.53
C LEU A 91 2.58 -1.55 -15.58
N LYS A 92 1.97 -1.21 -16.73
CA LYS A 92 0.50 -1.22 -16.91
C LYS A 92 -0.08 -2.63 -16.77
N GLU A 93 0.70 -3.66 -17.13
CA GLU A 93 0.28 -5.06 -17.09
C GLU A 93 0.52 -5.72 -15.73
N LEU A 94 1.51 -5.24 -14.97
CA LEU A 94 1.85 -5.73 -13.63
C LEU A 94 0.72 -5.49 -12.60
N PRO A 95 0.70 -6.26 -11.50
CA PRO A 95 -0.31 -6.09 -10.45
C PRO A 95 -0.18 -4.73 -9.75
N LYS A 96 -1.32 -4.19 -9.31
CA LYS A 96 -1.38 -2.96 -8.51
C LYS A 96 -0.63 -3.17 -7.19
N LYS A 97 -0.08 -2.09 -6.62
CA LYS A 97 0.75 -2.10 -5.40
C LYS A 97 2.13 -2.77 -5.56
N CYS A 98 2.55 -3.15 -6.78
CA CYS A 98 3.96 -3.48 -6.99
C CYS A 98 4.82 -2.23 -6.82
N LEU A 99 6.03 -2.41 -6.33
CA LEU A 99 7.05 -1.36 -6.25
C LEU A 99 7.95 -1.47 -7.47
N PHE A 100 8.55 -0.37 -7.90
CA PHE A 100 9.52 -0.38 -8.98
C PHE A 100 10.58 0.70 -8.78
N LEU A 101 11.71 0.52 -9.48
CA LEU A 101 12.76 1.54 -9.60
C LEU A 101 12.51 2.39 -10.84
N THR A 102 12.74 3.69 -10.73
CA THR A 102 12.63 4.59 -11.88
C THR A 102 13.65 4.23 -12.95
N HIS A 103 13.35 4.58 -14.20
CA HIS A 103 14.27 4.30 -15.30
C HIS A 103 15.65 4.95 -15.07
N ASP A 104 15.72 6.14 -14.50
CA ASP A 104 17.03 6.80 -14.34
C ASP A 104 17.82 6.34 -13.11
N ASP A 105 17.28 5.40 -12.33
CA ASP A 105 17.96 4.89 -11.13
C ASP A 105 19.14 3.97 -11.50
N PRO A 106 20.39 4.30 -11.10
CA PRO A 106 21.55 3.45 -11.35
C PRO A 106 21.49 2.12 -10.61
N TYR A 107 20.71 2.03 -9.53
CA TYR A 107 20.60 0.84 -8.69
C TYR A 107 20.02 -0.36 -9.44
N ARG A 108 19.27 -0.12 -10.53
CA ARG A 108 18.80 -1.19 -11.43
C ARG A 108 19.95 -2.07 -11.93
N ARG A 109 21.07 -1.46 -12.32
CA ARG A 109 22.27 -2.15 -12.83
C ARG A 109 23.07 -2.81 -11.71
N GLU A 110 23.10 -2.20 -10.53
CA GLU A 110 23.74 -2.80 -9.35
C GLU A 110 23.01 -4.08 -8.93
N LEU A 111 21.67 -4.06 -8.91
CA LEU A 111 20.87 -5.24 -8.60
C LEU A 111 21.01 -6.33 -9.66
N GLU A 112 21.01 -5.98 -10.94
CA GLU A 112 21.26 -6.91 -12.06
C GLU A 112 22.59 -7.65 -11.86
N SER A 113 23.66 -6.91 -11.53
CA SER A 113 24.98 -7.49 -11.26
C SER A 113 25.03 -8.28 -9.95
N MET A 114 24.37 -7.81 -8.89
CA MET A 114 24.39 -8.43 -7.56
C MET A 114 23.72 -9.82 -7.58
N PHE A 115 22.66 -9.98 -8.37
CA PHE A 115 21.94 -11.23 -8.50
C PHE A 115 22.32 -12.04 -9.74
N GLU A 116 23.40 -11.65 -10.43
CA GLU A 116 23.96 -12.36 -11.59
C GLU A 116 22.88 -12.69 -12.63
N VAL A 117 22.08 -11.69 -12.99
CA VAL A 117 20.95 -11.86 -13.91
C VAL A 117 21.45 -11.94 -15.35
N GLU A 118 21.67 -13.17 -15.84
CA GLU A 118 22.09 -13.42 -17.23
C GLU A 118 20.92 -13.40 -18.23
N ASP A 119 19.75 -13.91 -17.81
CA ASP A 119 18.58 -14.11 -18.66
C ASP A 119 17.31 -13.56 -18.00
N VAL A 120 16.40 -13.04 -18.84
CA VAL A 120 15.04 -12.61 -18.45
C VAL A 120 13.95 -13.45 -19.13
N PRO A 121 12.77 -13.66 -18.50
CA PRO A 121 12.38 -13.19 -17.17
C PRO A 121 13.13 -13.91 -16.05
N ARG A 122 13.45 -13.19 -14.98
CA ARG A 122 14.01 -13.77 -13.75
C ARG A 122 13.29 -13.21 -12.53
N VAL A 123 12.96 -14.10 -11.60
CA VAL A 123 12.34 -13.73 -10.32
C VAL A 123 13.23 -14.22 -9.20
N VAL A 124 13.90 -13.31 -8.51
CA VAL A 124 14.68 -13.64 -7.31
C VAL A 124 13.77 -13.51 -6.10
N VAL A 125 13.70 -14.54 -5.27
CA VAL A 125 12.93 -14.56 -4.03
C VAL A 125 13.89 -14.32 -2.88
N LEU A 126 13.63 -13.26 -2.10
CA LEU A 126 14.41 -12.91 -0.93
C LEU A 126 13.60 -13.14 0.35
N ARG A 127 14.30 -13.58 1.39
CA ARG A 127 13.80 -13.58 2.77
C ARG A 127 13.71 -12.15 3.31
N PRO A 128 13.00 -11.93 4.44
CA PRO A 128 12.93 -10.63 5.11
C PRO A 128 14.29 -10.05 5.55
N ASP A 129 15.31 -10.89 5.69
CA ASP A 129 16.68 -10.50 5.98
C ASP A 129 17.50 -10.16 4.72
N CYS A 130 16.85 -10.13 3.55
CA CYS A 130 17.44 -9.94 2.23
C CYS A 130 18.37 -11.08 1.75
N SER A 131 18.39 -12.23 2.43
CA SER A 131 19.08 -13.42 1.91
C SER A 131 18.29 -14.07 0.77
N VAL A 132 19.00 -14.66 -0.19
CA VAL A 132 18.37 -15.34 -1.33
C VAL A 132 17.72 -16.65 -0.86
N LEU A 133 16.43 -16.77 -1.12
CA LEU A 133 15.65 -18.00 -0.91
C LEU A 133 15.60 -18.83 -2.19
N SER A 134 15.27 -18.19 -3.31
CA SER A 134 15.33 -18.81 -4.64
C SER A 134 15.96 -17.82 -5.63
N PRO A 135 17.04 -18.19 -6.34
CA PRO A 135 17.69 -17.32 -7.32
C PRO A 135 16.90 -17.17 -8.63
N ASN A 136 15.98 -18.11 -8.93
CA ASN A 136 15.06 -17.98 -10.06
C ASN A 136 13.78 -18.80 -9.84
N ALA A 137 12.72 -18.11 -9.43
CA ALA A 137 11.42 -18.70 -9.13
C ALA A 137 10.46 -18.75 -10.32
N VAL A 138 10.86 -18.36 -11.54
CA VAL A 138 9.96 -18.34 -12.71
C VAL A 138 9.33 -19.71 -12.98
N SER A 139 10.12 -20.78 -12.92
CA SER A 139 9.62 -22.15 -13.10
C SER A 139 8.76 -22.62 -11.93
N GLU A 140 9.13 -22.24 -10.70
CA GLU A 140 8.38 -22.57 -9.48
C GLU A 140 6.99 -21.95 -9.52
N ILE A 141 6.89 -20.65 -9.81
CA ILE A 141 5.62 -19.91 -9.93
C ILE A 141 4.76 -20.50 -11.04
N SER A 142 5.36 -20.81 -12.19
CA SER A 142 4.61 -21.34 -13.35
C SER A 142 4.10 -22.76 -13.12
N SER A 143 4.83 -23.59 -12.37
CA SER A 143 4.51 -25.02 -12.20
C SER A 143 3.69 -25.30 -10.95
N LEU A 144 4.02 -24.66 -9.83
CA LEU A 144 3.40 -24.89 -8.52
C LEU A 144 2.33 -23.83 -8.19
N GLY A 145 2.27 -22.73 -8.94
CA GLY A 145 1.33 -21.65 -8.65
C GLY A 145 1.55 -21.09 -7.25
N THR A 146 0.49 -20.94 -6.46
CA THR A 146 0.55 -20.40 -5.09
C THR A 146 1.22 -21.32 -4.09
N ASP A 147 1.35 -22.62 -4.37
CA ASP A 147 1.90 -23.59 -3.41
C ASP A 147 3.39 -23.38 -3.15
N CYS A 148 4.14 -22.81 -4.12
CA CYS A 148 5.54 -22.47 -3.88
C CYS A 148 5.71 -21.41 -2.79
N PHE A 149 4.72 -20.52 -2.61
CA PHE A 149 4.78 -19.50 -1.58
C PHE A 149 4.77 -20.12 -0.18
N HIS A 150 4.01 -21.19 0.05
CA HIS A 150 4.03 -21.91 1.33
C HIS A 150 5.42 -22.44 1.65
N ASN A 151 6.08 -23.09 0.68
CA ASN A 151 7.45 -23.58 0.84
C ASN A 151 8.44 -22.45 1.18
N TRP A 152 8.27 -21.29 0.55
CA TRP A 152 9.10 -20.12 0.85
C TRP A 152 8.81 -19.55 2.25
N GLN A 153 7.56 -19.55 2.70
CA GLN A 153 7.20 -19.12 4.05
C GLN A 153 7.80 -20.03 5.13
N GLU A 154 7.76 -21.36 4.93
CA GLU A 154 8.40 -22.29 5.88
C GLU A 154 9.91 -22.10 5.89
N SER A 155 10.52 -21.99 4.70
CA SER A 155 11.97 -21.82 4.52
C SER A 155 12.50 -20.45 4.96
N ALA A 156 11.62 -19.47 5.11
CA ALA A 156 11.93 -18.15 5.66
C ALA A 156 11.66 -18.08 7.18
N GLU A 157 11.24 -19.19 7.82
CA GLU A 157 10.86 -19.26 9.23
C GLU A 157 9.78 -18.21 9.60
N LEU A 158 8.96 -17.82 8.63
CA LEU A 158 7.92 -16.81 8.82
C LEU A 158 6.68 -17.37 9.53
N ILE A 159 6.56 -18.70 9.62
CA ILE A 159 5.46 -19.39 10.28
C ILE A 159 5.41 -19.05 11.78
N ASP A 160 6.55 -18.97 12.47
CA ASP A 160 6.59 -18.61 13.91
C ASP A 160 6.32 -17.13 14.17
N ARG A 161 6.57 -16.25 13.19
CA ARG A 161 6.26 -14.82 13.31
C ARG A 161 4.80 -14.49 13.05
N ASN A 162 4.01 -15.43 12.54
CA ASN A 162 2.58 -15.22 12.31
C ASN A 162 1.79 -14.99 13.63
N PHE A 163 2.39 -15.35 14.78
CA PHE A 163 1.91 -15.04 16.14
C PHE A 163 2.29 -13.64 16.63
N MET A 164 3.29 -12.99 16.05
CA MET A 164 3.64 -11.60 16.33
C MET A 164 3.02 -10.74 15.25
N LEU A 165 1.79 -10.28 15.54
CA LEU A 165 0.98 -9.40 14.72
C LEU A 165 1.83 -8.36 13.98
N ASN A 166 1.77 -8.36 12.65
CA ASN A 166 1.87 -7.09 11.93
C ASN A 166 0.58 -6.37 12.35
N GLU A 167 0.69 -5.35 13.20
CA GLU A 167 -0.43 -4.46 13.48
C GLU A 167 -0.98 -4.02 12.12
N GLU A 168 -2.17 -4.53 11.84
CA GLU A 168 -2.91 -4.27 10.63
C GLU A 168 -2.99 -2.74 10.49
N PHE A 169 -2.33 -2.20 9.47
CA PHE A 169 -2.65 -0.89 8.93
C PHE A 169 -4.02 -1.00 8.27
N ASP A 170 -5.05 -1.15 9.10
CA ASP A 170 -6.43 -0.94 8.73
C ASP A 170 -6.67 0.57 8.81
N ASP A 171 -6.29 1.27 7.74
CA ASP A 171 -6.63 2.68 7.53
C ASP A 171 -8.16 2.89 7.35
N LYS A 172 -9.01 1.89 7.63
CA LYS A 172 -10.46 2.00 7.56
C LYS A 172 -11.26 1.53 8.78
N GLN A 173 -10.69 1.03 9.87
CA GLN A 173 -11.45 0.84 11.13
C GLN A 173 -10.70 1.25 12.40
N MET A 174 -10.52 2.56 12.61
CA MET A 174 -10.47 3.10 13.97
C MET A 174 -11.48 4.24 14.16
N ARG A 175 -12.76 3.88 14.17
CA ARG A 175 -13.73 4.53 15.03
C ARG A 175 -14.48 3.45 15.77
N SER A 176 -14.17 3.30 17.06
CA SER A 176 -14.91 2.39 17.92
C SER A 176 -16.40 2.74 17.83
N VAL A 177 -17.27 1.74 17.68
CA VAL A 177 -18.72 1.93 17.80
C VAL A 177 -19.14 2.60 19.12
N THR A 178 -18.25 2.60 20.12
CA THR A 178 -18.45 3.28 21.41
C THR A 178 -17.92 4.72 21.47
N ASP A 179 -17.24 5.22 20.44
CA ASP A 179 -16.65 6.56 20.38
C ASP A 179 -17.70 7.69 20.55
N PRO A 180 -18.90 7.60 19.92
CA PRO A 180 -19.98 8.56 20.19
C PRO A 180 -20.44 8.58 21.65
N ILE A 181 -20.40 7.42 22.33
CA ILE A 181 -20.87 7.26 23.71
C ILE A 181 -19.79 7.72 24.71
N ARG A 182 -18.50 7.47 24.42
CA ARG A 182 -17.38 7.98 25.23
C ARG A 182 -17.35 9.50 25.26
N ARG A 183 -17.63 10.15 24.13
CA ARG A 183 -17.65 11.63 24.04
C ARG A 183 -18.77 12.28 24.87
N LEU A 184 -19.87 11.57 25.09
CA LEU A 184 -20.95 11.99 25.99
C LEU A 184 -20.61 11.81 27.47
N LYS A 185 -19.83 10.78 27.83
CA LYS A 185 -19.42 10.54 29.24
C LYS A 185 -18.45 11.58 29.79
N TYR A 186 -17.62 12.22 28.95
CA TYR A 186 -16.64 13.22 29.40
C TYR A 186 -17.09 14.67 29.30
N LYS A 187 -18.31 14.95 28.83
CA LYS A 187 -18.87 16.30 28.89
C LYS A 187 -19.80 16.46 30.10
N ASN A 188 -19.23 16.31 31.30
CA ASN A 188 -19.81 16.92 32.48
C ASN A 188 -18.77 17.09 33.59
N GLY A 189 -18.44 18.34 33.95
CA GLY A 189 -17.81 18.66 35.23
C GLY A 189 -16.78 19.79 35.24
N GLY A 190 -17.23 21.01 35.52
CA GLY A 190 -16.43 22.12 36.09
C GLY A 190 -15.78 23.05 35.05
N GLY A 191 -15.91 24.37 35.07
CA GLY A 191 -16.42 25.30 36.08
C GLY A 191 -15.48 26.50 36.15
N GLY A 192 -16.00 27.72 35.97
CA GLY A 192 -15.48 28.91 36.67
C GLY A 192 -15.07 30.14 35.85
N ARG A 193 -15.61 31.28 36.32
CA ARG A 193 -15.15 32.70 36.26
C ARG A 193 -15.51 33.48 34.98
N GLY A 194 -16.10 34.68 35.02
CA GLY A 194 -16.50 35.58 36.11
C GLY A 194 -16.71 37.00 35.56
N GLY A 195 -17.63 37.77 36.18
CA GLY A 195 -17.81 39.24 36.02
C GLY A 195 -18.51 39.70 34.74
N GLY A 196 -19.45 40.65 34.69
CA GLY A 196 -19.90 41.67 35.63
C GLY A 196 -20.18 42.98 34.85
N ARG A 197 -21.27 43.70 35.20
CA ARG A 197 -21.78 45.00 34.66
C ARG A 197 -22.65 44.85 33.40
N GLY A 198 -23.94 45.21 33.39
CA GLY A 198 -24.60 46.48 33.79
C GLY A 198 -24.82 47.29 32.51
N GLY A 199 -25.96 47.88 32.14
CA GLY A 199 -27.31 48.07 32.69
C GLY A 199 -28.09 48.94 31.66
N GLY A 200 -29.39 49.17 31.90
CA GLY A 200 -30.20 50.22 31.25
C GLY A 200 -31.03 49.73 30.04
N ARG A 201 -32.38 49.68 30.19
CA ARG A 201 -33.37 50.72 29.76
C ARG A 201 -33.68 50.64 28.26
N GLU A 202 -34.88 50.78 27.72
CA GLU A 202 -36.24 51.11 28.18
C GLU A 202 -37.16 50.99 26.93
N GLY A 203 -38.46 50.75 27.12
CA GLY A 203 -39.53 51.11 26.19
C GLY A 203 -39.71 50.22 24.95
N GLY A 204 -40.90 49.81 24.54
CA GLY A 204 -42.24 50.34 24.76
C GLY A 204 -42.89 50.66 23.40
N ARG A 205 -44.19 50.34 23.28
CA ARG A 205 -45.12 50.63 22.15
C ARG A 205 -45.06 49.62 20.99
N GLY A 206 -46.15 49.11 20.44
CA GLY A 206 -47.57 49.48 20.54
C GLY A 206 -48.17 49.69 19.14
N GLY A 207 -49.34 49.12 18.91
CA GLY A 207 -50.23 49.40 17.76
C GLY A 207 -49.99 48.49 16.54
N GLY A 208 -50.98 47.92 15.86
CA GLY A 208 -52.43 48.11 15.94
C GLY A 208 -53.02 48.17 14.53
N ARG A 209 -54.12 47.43 14.31
CA ARG A 209 -55.10 47.53 13.20
C ARG A 209 -54.57 47.23 11.79
N GLY A 210 -55.30 46.61 10.88
CA GLY A 210 -56.72 46.28 10.82
C GLY A 210 -57.18 46.38 9.36
N GLY A 211 -58.15 45.54 8.98
CA GLY A 211 -58.89 45.60 7.70
C GLY A 211 -58.14 45.02 6.51
N GLY A 212 -58.72 44.25 5.60
CA GLY A 212 -60.14 44.01 5.37
C GLY A 212 -60.33 43.73 3.87
N SER A 213 -60.97 42.60 3.60
CA SER A 213 -62.05 42.43 2.63
C SER A 213 -61.81 42.60 1.12
N GLU A 214 -62.23 41.53 0.43
CA GLU A 214 -62.91 41.48 -0.88
C GLU A 214 -62.05 41.73 -2.13
N GLY A 215 -62.16 40.99 -3.23
CA GLY A 215 -63.21 40.10 -3.73
C GLY A 215 -63.22 40.31 -5.25
N GLY A 216 -63.03 39.27 -6.05
CA GLY A 216 -62.89 39.41 -7.50
C GLY A 216 -62.88 38.07 -8.22
N GLY A 217 -64.08 37.58 -8.50
CA GLY A 217 -64.42 36.42 -9.33
C GLY A 217 -65.92 36.38 -9.45
#